data_AF-A0A3C2DC23-F1
#
_entry.id   AF-A0A3C2DC23-F1
#
_cell.length_a   1.000
_cell.length_b   1.000
_cell.length_c   1.000
_cell.angle_alpha   90.00
_cell.angle_beta   90.00
_cell.angle_gamma   90.00
#
_symmetry.space_group_name_H-M   'P 1'
#
loop_
_entity.id
_entity.type
_entity.pdbx_description
1 polymer ?
#
loop_
_entity_poly.entity_id
_entity_poly.type
_entity_poly.pdbx_seq_one_letter_code
_entity_poly.pdbx_strand_id
1 'polypeptide(L)'
;EAMVIGDRRKYLTALVGIELDTVGDWALRQGIPYTTYRDLGEKAEVLELIQGVINHTNQKFASVETIKKFRMIPKELDHEDGELTATQKLKRTSMEEMFVDLIEEMY
;
A
#
# COMPACT_ATOMS: atom_id res chain seq x y z
N GLU A 1 2.44 3.95 4.33
CA GLU A 1 3.44 2.85 4.33
C GLU A 1 3.36 2.06 3.03
N ALA A 2 4.41 1.32 2.63
CA ALA A 2 4.35 0.45 1.45
C ALA A 2 5.16 -0.83 1.66
N MET A 3 4.61 -1.96 1.23
CA MET A 3 5.26 -3.27 1.25
C MET A 3 5.30 -3.85 -0.16
N VAL A 4 6.50 -4.15 -0.65
CA VAL A 4 6.71 -4.80 -1.95
C VAL A 4 6.73 -6.31 -1.78
N ILE A 5 5.97 -7.01 -2.60
CA ILE A 5 5.83 -8.46 -2.65
C ILE A 5 6.38 -8.95 -3.99
N GLY A 6 7.21 -9.97 -3.95
CA GLY A 6 7.82 -10.54 -5.16
C GLY A 6 8.60 -11.83 -4.95
N ASP A 7 8.71 -12.32 -3.70
CA ASP A 7 9.42 -13.56 -3.42
C ASP A 7 8.71 -14.73 -4.11
N ARG A 8 9.46 -15.46 -4.96
CA ARG A 8 8.95 -16.60 -5.76
C ARG A 8 7.75 -16.27 -6.65
N ARG A 9 7.58 -15.00 -7.05
CA ARG A 9 6.52 -14.55 -7.96
C ARG A 9 7.08 -14.08 -9.30
N LYS A 10 6.23 -14.01 -10.33
CA LYS A 10 6.63 -13.66 -11.71
C LYS A 10 7.01 -12.19 -11.90
N TYR A 11 6.52 -11.31 -11.03
CA TYR A 11 6.72 -9.86 -11.10
C TYR A 11 6.55 -9.26 -9.69
N LEU A 12 6.97 -8.01 -9.50
CA LEU A 12 6.79 -7.31 -8.23
C LEU A 12 5.41 -6.66 -8.15
N THR A 13 4.77 -6.79 -7.00
CA THR A 13 3.53 -6.11 -6.63
C THR A 13 3.71 -5.35 -5.32
N ALA A 14 2.78 -4.45 -4.98
CA ALA A 14 2.88 -3.67 -3.75
C ALA A 14 1.55 -3.56 -3.00
N LEU A 15 1.61 -3.68 -1.68
CA LEU A 15 0.55 -3.25 -0.79
C LEU A 15 0.89 -1.85 -0.28
N VAL A 16 -0.06 -0.92 -0.37
CA VAL A 16 0.14 0.49 0.00
C VAL A 16 -0.88 0.87 1.06
N GLY A 17 -0.39 1.33 2.21
CA GLY A 17 -1.21 1.97 3.25
C GLY A 17 -1.06 3.47 3.15
N ILE A 18 -2.18 4.20 3.21
CA ILE A 18 -2.15 5.66 3.33
C ILE A 18 -2.11 6.05 4.79
N GLU A 19 -1.68 7.28 5.05
CA GLU A 19 -1.80 7.91 6.36
C GLU A 19 -3.08 8.75 6.30
N LEU A 20 -4.06 8.45 7.17
CA LEU A 20 -5.43 8.97 7.09
C LEU A 20 -5.48 10.49 7.18
N ASP A 21 -4.71 11.08 8.10
CA ASP A 21 -4.71 12.52 8.32
C ASP A 21 -4.08 13.25 7.13
N THR A 22 -2.92 12.79 6.65
CA THR A 22 -2.23 13.40 5.50
C THR A 22 -3.05 13.31 4.22
N VAL A 23 -3.55 12.11 3.88
CA VAL A 23 -4.33 11.92 2.64
C VAL A 23 -5.72 12.51 2.78
N GLY A 24 -6.28 12.53 3.99
CA GLY A 24 -7.54 13.17 4.31
C GLY A 24 -7.49 14.68 4.11
N ASP A 25 -6.47 15.37 4.64
CA ASP A 25 -6.27 16.80 4.42
C ASP A 25 -6.08 17.13 2.93
N TRP A 26 -5.31 16.30 2.20
CA TRP A 26 -5.19 16.44 0.75
C TRP A 26 -6.54 16.29 0.05
N ALA A 27 -7.33 15.26 0.38
CA ALA A 27 -8.64 15.02 -0.20
C ALA A 27 -9.61 16.17 0.07
N LEU A 28 -9.62 16.71 1.30
CA LEU A 28 -10.42 17.88 1.65
C LEU A 28 -10.05 19.11 0.81
N ARG A 29 -8.75 19.37 0.60
CA ARG A 29 -8.27 20.48 -0.26
C ARG A 29 -8.65 20.30 -1.72
N GLN A 30 -8.77 19.06 -2.19
CA GLN A 30 -9.26 18.73 -3.53
C GLN A 30 -10.80 18.70 -3.62
N GLY A 31 -11.52 18.87 -2.51
CA GLY A 31 -12.98 18.79 -2.46
C GLY A 31 -13.52 17.37 -2.58
N ILE A 32 -12.72 16.35 -2.25
CA ILE A 32 -13.07 14.94 -2.32
C ILE A 32 -13.68 14.52 -0.96
N PRO A 33 -14.99 14.22 -0.91
CA PRO A 33 -15.60 13.76 0.33
C PRO A 33 -15.20 12.31 0.62
N TYR A 34 -14.84 12.04 1.86
CA TYR A 34 -14.63 10.68 2.37
C TYR A 34 -15.24 10.51 3.76
N THR A 35 -15.55 9.27 4.13
CA THR A 35 -16.20 8.95 5.42
C THR A 35 -15.37 8.04 6.31
N THR A 36 -14.55 7.18 5.73
CA THR A 36 -13.74 6.20 6.45
C THR A 36 -12.39 6.05 5.77
N TYR A 37 -11.41 5.48 6.48
CA TYR A 37 -10.11 5.14 5.92
C TYR A 37 -10.20 4.31 4.64
N ARG A 38 -11.04 3.26 4.66
CA ARG A 38 -11.28 2.40 3.50
C ARG A 38 -11.85 3.20 2.32
N ASP A 39 -12.90 3.98 2.58
CA ASP A 39 -13.54 4.81 1.55
C ASP A 39 -12.55 5.79 0.92
N LEU A 40 -11.68 6.42 1.71
CA LEU A 40 -10.63 7.30 1.21
C LEU A 40 -9.60 6.54 0.36
N GLY A 41 -9.13 5.37 0.84
CA GLY A 41 -8.17 4.54 0.11
C GLY A 41 -8.70 3.97 -1.20
N GLU A 42 -10.02 3.81 -1.33
CA GLU A 42 -10.68 3.30 -2.53
C GLU A 42 -11.10 4.41 -3.52
N LYS A 43 -10.92 5.70 -3.19
CA LYS A 43 -11.20 6.81 -4.12
C LYS A 43 -10.31 6.73 -5.35
N ALA A 44 -10.90 6.95 -6.53
CA ALA A 44 -10.16 6.95 -7.79
C ALA A 44 -9.01 7.97 -7.76
N GLU A 45 -9.25 9.15 -7.19
CA GLU A 45 -8.29 10.23 -7.09
C GLU A 45 -7.09 9.86 -6.20
N VAL A 46 -7.32 9.13 -5.11
CA VAL A 46 -6.26 8.62 -4.23
C VAL A 46 -5.49 7.51 -4.93
N LEU A 47 -6.18 6.60 -5.61
CA LEU A 47 -5.55 5.56 -6.41
C LEU A 47 -4.67 6.15 -7.52
N GLU A 48 -5.12 7.21 -8.19
CA GLU A 48 -4.35 7.93 -9.21
C GLU A 48 -3.13 8.63 -8.60
N LEU A 49 -3.28 9.27 -7.43
CA LEU A 49 -2.18 9.88 -6.70
C LEU A 49 -1.08 8.85 -6.40
N ILE A 50 -1.47 7.70 -5.83
CA ILE A 50 -0.54 6.62 -5.49
C ILE A 50 0.06 6.00 -6.76
N GLN A 51 -0.74 5.77 -7.80
CA GLN A 51 -0.27 5.26 -9.09
C GLN A 51 0.78 6.19 -9.71
N GLY A 52 0.61 7.51 -9.59
CA GLY A 52 1.59 8.50 -10.03
C GLY A 52 2.92 8.37 -9.30
N VAL A 53 2.88 8.19 -7.97
CA VAL A 53 4.09 7.95 -7.15
C VAL A 53 4.79 6.65 -7.55
N ILE A 54 4.02 5.58 -7.77
CA ILE A 54 4.56 4.29 -8.23
C ILE A 54 5.20 4.42 -9.62
N ASN A 55 4.54 5.10 -10.56
CA ASN A 55 5.06 5.30 -11.90
C ASN A 55 6.36 6.10 -11.89
N HIS A 56 6.42 7.18 -11.10
CA HIS A 56 7.64 7.97 -10.94
C HIS A 56 8.77 7.16 -10.30
N THR A 57 8.43 6.28 -9.36
CA THR A 57 9.41 5.38 -8.73
C THR A 57 9.91 4.34 -9.72
N ASN A 58 9.00 3.71 -10.48
CA ASN A 58 9.32 2.71 -11.51
C ASN A 58 10.26 3.24 -12.59
N GLN A 59 10.22 4.54 -12.90
CA GLN A 59 11.16 5.16 -13.86
C GLN A 59 12.63 5.07 -13.42
N LYS A 60 12.89 4.86 -12.12
CA LYS A 60 14.24 4.77 -11.55
C LYS A 60 14.84 3.36 -11.62
N PHE A 61 14.05 2.37 -12.02
CA PHE A 61 14.42 0.96 -11.96
C PHE A 61 14.27 0.27 -13.33
N ALA A 62 14.94 -0.88 -13.51
CA ALA A 62 14.75 -1.68 -14.71
C ALA A 62 13.35 -2.31 -14.73
N SER A 63 12.82 -2.63 -15.92
CA SER A 63 11.45 -3.17 -16.07
C SER A 63 11.17 -4.41 -15.19
N VAL A 64 12.19 -5.22 -14.90
CA VAL A 64 12.09 -6.41 -14.03
C VAL A 64 11.99 -6.07 -12.53
N GLU A 65 12.41 -4.88 -12.13
CA GLU A 65 12.37 -4.35 -10.76
C GLU A 65 11.19 -3.39 -10.56
N THR A 66 10.36 -3.18 -11.58
CA THR A 66 9.18 -2.30 -11.47
C THR A 66 7.99 -3.02 -10.83
N ILE A 67 7.23 -2.25 -10.04
CA ILE A 67 5.96 -2.68 -9.46
C ILE A 67 4.92 -2.70 -10.60
N LYS A 68 4.35 -3.88 -10.89
CA LYS A 68 3.37 -4.06 -11.97
C LYS A 68 1.94 -3.80 -11.54
N LYS A 69 1.62 -4.12 -10.28
CA LYS A 69 0.28 -3.94 -9.69
C LYS A 69 0.43 -3.55 -8.23
N PHE A 70 -0.56 -2.80 -7.74
CA PHE A 70 -0.66 -2.48 -6.33
C PHE A 70 -2.09 -2.57 -5.83
N ARG A 71 -2.24 -2.72 -4.52
CA ARG A 71 -3.51 -2.68 -3.80
C ARG A 71 -3.38 -1.82 -2.56
N MET A 72 -4.47 -1.17 -2.20
CA MET A 72 -4.56 -0.37 -0.99
C MET A 72 -4.87 -1.27 0.20
N ILE A 73 -4.20 -1.05 1.31
CA ILE A 73 -4.51 -1.73 2.57
C ILE A 73 -5.81 -1.09 3.09
N PRO A 74 -6.87 -1.86 3.39
CA PRO A 74 -8.19 -1.32 3.72
C PRO A 74 -8.37 -0.94 5.20
N LYS A 75 -7.33 -1.12 6.01
CA LYS A 75 -7.30 -0.75 7.44
C LYS A 75 -5.98 -0.10 7.78
N GLU A 76 -5.98 0.78 8.78
CA GLU A 76 -4.76 1.25 9.40
C GLU A 76 -4.07 0.08 10.10
N LEU A 77 -2.76 0.03 9.98
CA LEU A 77 -1.93 -0.95 10.69
C LEU A 77 -1.64 -0.34 12.04
N ASP A 78 -2.47 -0.70 13.02
CA ASP A 78 -2.26 -0.25 14.37
C ASP A 78 -0.88 -0.72 14.86
N HIS A 79 -0.11 0.21 15.41
CA HIS A 79 1.26 -0.03 15.86
C HIS A 79 1.29 -0.59 17.29
N GLU A 80 0.14 -0.75 17.95
CA GLU A 80 0.03 -1.27 19.30
C GLU A 80 -0.04 -2.81 19.32
N ASP A 81 1.12 -3.47 19.35
CA ASP A 81 1.39 -4.50 20.36
C ASP A 81 2.90 -4.81 20.43
N GLY A 82 3.50 -4.53 21.60
CA GLY A 82 4.58 -5.31 22.21
C GLY A 82 5.91 -5.49 21.46
N GLU A 83 6.85 -4.56 21.70
CA GLU A 83 8.26 -4.82 22.03
C GLU A 83 9.20 -5.63 21.10
N LEU A 84 10.30 -4.94 20.72
CA LEU A 84 11.68 -5.44 20.55
C LEU A 84 12.14 -6.03 19.19
N THR A 85 12.94 -5.23 18.47
CA THR A 85 14.20 -5.62 17.77
C THR A 85 14.25 -6.93 16.95
N ALA A 86 13.36 -7.10 15.97
CA ALA A 86 13.53 -7.97 14.78
C ALA A 86 12.43 -7.71 13.71
N THR A 87 11.82 -6.52 13.77
CA THR A 87 10.37 -6.34 13.59
C THR A 87 9.89 -6.25 12.15
N GLN A 88 10.72 -5.83 11.18
CA GLN A 88 10.24 -5.71 9.80
C GLN A 88 9.95 -7.06 9.14
N LYS A 89 10.69 -8.13 9.49
CA LYS A 89 10.44 -9.47 8.94
C LYS A 89 9.17 -10.10 9.52
N LEU A 90 8.98 -10.03 10.83
CA LEU A 90 7.77 -10.54 11.48
C LEU A 90 6.54 -9.75 11.03
N LYS A 91 6.63 -8.41 10.98
CA LYS A 91 5.57 -7.57 10.41
C LYS A 91 5.26 -7.94 8.97
N ARG A 92 6.29 -8.18 8.14
CA ARG A 92 6.10 -8.63 6.75
C ARG A 92 5.32 -9.95 6.71
N THR A 93 5.75 -10.98 7.45
CA THR A 93 5.07 -12.28 7.45
C THR A 93 3.62 -12.16 7.93
N SER A 94 3.38 -11.47 9.04
CA SER A 94 2.00 -11.28 9.54
C SER A 94 1.13 -10.47 8.57
N MET A 95 1.68 -9.46 7.89
CA MET A 95 0.95 -8.71 6.86
C MET A 95 0.70 -9.54 5.60
N GLU A 96 1.66 -10.35 5.16
CA GLU A 96 1.49 -11.29 4.05
C GLU A 96 0.38 -12.30 4.36
N GLU A 97 0.30 -12.80 5.59
CA GLU A 97 -0.77 -13.69 6.03
C GLU A 97 -2.13 -12.98 6.13
N MET A 98 -2.19 -11.79 6.73
CA MET A 98 -3.43 -11.02 6.87
C MET A 98 -4.04 -10.56 5.54
N PHE A 99 -3.20 -10.32 4.53
CA PHE A 99 -3.61 -9.79 3.23
C PHE A 99 -3.31 -10.76 2.09
N VAL A 100 -3.22 -12.06 2.40
CA VAL A 100 -2.92 -13.09 1.41
C VAL A 100 -3.89 -13.04 0.24
N ASP A 101 -5.19 -12.87 0.49
CA ASP A 101 -6.21 -12.79 -0.55
C ASP A 101 -5.97 -11.59 -1.49
N LEU A 102 -5.67 -10.42 -0.94
CA LEU A 102 -5.35 -9.22 -1.74
C LEU A 102 -4.06 -9.39 -2.55
N ILE A 103 -3.09 -10.11 -2.00
CA ILE A 103 -1.84 -10.43 -2.69
C ILE A 103 -2.11 -11.39 -3.85
N GLU A 104 -2.86 -12.47 -3.62
CA GLU A 104 -3.23 -13.42 -4.68
C GLU A 104 -4.06 -12.77 -5.78
N GLU A 105 -4.98 -11.85 -5.46
CA GLU A 105 -5.74 -11.09 -6.48
C GLU A 105 -4.85 -10.23 -7.39
N MET A 106 -3.64 -9.87 -6.95
CA MET A 106 -2.69 -9.17 -7.79
C MET A 106 -1.96 -10.10 -8.77
N TYR A 107 -1.90 -11.41 -8.55
CA TYR A 107 -1.11 -12.33 -9.37
C TYR A 107 -1.89 -13.03 -10.47
#